data_AF-A0A2T2TS20-F1
#
_entry.id   AF-A0A2T2TS20-F1
#
_cell.length_a   1.000
_cell.length_b   1.000
_cell.length_c   1.000
_cell.angle_alpha   90.00
_cell.angle_beta   90.00
_cell.angle_gamma   90.00
#
_symmetry.space_group_name_H-M   'P 1'
#
loop_
_entity.id
_entity.type
_entity.pdbx_description
1 polymer ?
#
loop_
_entity_poly.entity_id
_entity_poly.type
_entity_poly.pdbx_seq_one_letter_code
_entity_poly.pdbx_strand_id
1 'polypeptide(L)' 'MLTDTTRQERFSHPELAQRALRGGAHAVQFRQKSGPIREKLRAARAVAHVCAEAGAPLVVNDHL' A
#
# COMPACT_ATOMS: atom_id res chain seq x y z
N MET A 1 4.58 8.08 2.47
CA MET A 1 3.25 7.98 3.14
C MET A 1 3.00 6.53 3.53
N LEU A 2 2.42 6.27 4.70
CA LEU A 2 2.20 4.91 5.22
C LEU A 2 0.75 4.48 4.99
N THR A 3 0.54 3.38 4.27
CA THR A 3 -0.80 2.79 4.10
C THR A 3 -1.02 1.75 5.19
N ASP A 4 -1.77 2.10 6.24
CA ASP A 4 -2.11 1.20 7.34
C ASP A 4 -3.64 1.10 7.44
N THR A 5 -4.18 -0.10 7.17
CA THR A 5 -5.62 -0.38 7.19
C THR A 5 -6.13 -0.76 8.57
N THR A 6 -5.25 -0.97 9.57
CA THR A 6 -5.67 -1.35 10.94
C THR A 6 -6.21 -0.17 11.75
N ARG A 7 -6.00 1.09 11.31
CA ARG A 7 -6.58 2.29 11.92
C ARG A 7 -7.74 2.92 11.14
N GLN A 8 -8.00 2.50 9.89
CA GLN A 8 -9.07 3.06 9.04
C GLN A 8 -9.57 2.00 8.05
N GLU A 9 -10.82 1.55 8.21
CA GLU A 9 -11.46 0.54 7.33
C GLU A 9 -12.05 1.13 6.04
N ARG A 10 -11.95 2.45 5.84
CA ARG A 10 -12.70 3.14 4.79
C ARG A 10 -12.12 2.97 3.38
N PHE A 11 -10.83 2.69 3.26
CA PHE A 11 -10.13 2.60 1.98
C PHE A 11 -9.17 1.41 1.98
N SER A 12 -9.14 0.70 0.87
CA SER A 12 -8.15 -0.35 0.62
C SER A 12 -6.73 0.22 0.47
N HIS A 13 -5.72 -0.63 0.64
CA HIS A 13 -4.32 -0.25 0.42
C HIS A 13 -4.04 0.44 -0.94
N PRO A 14 -4.52 -0.06 -2.09
CA PRO A 14 -4.30 0.62 -3.37
C PRO A 14 -5.00 1.97 -3.46
N GLU A 15 -6.19 2.13 -2.87
CA GLU A 15 -6.88 3.43 -2.86
C GLU A 15 -6.13 4.47 -2.02
N LEU A 16 -5.60 4.06 -0.86
CA LEU A 16 -4.75 4.92 -0.05
C LEU A 16 -3.47 5.30 -0.79
N ALA A 17 -2.84 4.37 -1.50
CA ALA A 17 -1.67 4.63 -2.34
C ALA A 17 -2.00 5.64 -3.44
N GLN A 18 -3.08 5.45 -4.20
CA GLN A 18 -3.50 6.39 -5.24
C GLN A 18 -3.78 7.79 -4.70
N ARG A 19 -4.44 7.91 -3.54
CA ARG A 19 -4.72 9.20 -2.90
C ARG A 19 -3.44 9.88 -2.44
N ALA A 20 -2.51 9.13 -1.86
CA ALA A 20 -1.23 9.65 -1.41
C ALA A 20 -0.40 10.17 -2.59
N LEU A 21 -0.30 9.40 -3.66
CA LEU A 21 0.45 9.76 -4.86
C LEU A 21 -0.15 11.00 -5.53
N ARG A 22 -1.48 11.06 -5.68
CA ARG A 22 -2.18 12.28 -6.16
C ARG A 22 -1.97 13.49 -5.25
N GLY A 23 -1.79 13.26 -3.95
CA GLY A 23 -1.44 14.29 -2.98
C GLY A 23 0.03 14.71 -2.97
N GLY A 24 0.87 14.19 -3.89
CA GLY A 24 2.29 14.53 -3.99
C GLY A 24 3.23 13.66 -3.13
N ALA A 25 2.76 12.51 -2.65
CA ALA A 25 3.66 11.56 -2.01
C ALA A 25 4.67 11.01 -3.03
N HIS A 26 5.96 11.10 -2.71
CA HIS A 26 7.04 10.56 -3.56
C HIS A 26 7.32 9.07 -3.33
N ALA A 27 6.73 8.46 -2.30
CA ALA A 27 6.92 7.05 -1.96
C ALA A 27 5.76 6.51 -1.13
N VAL A 28 5.46 5.22 -1.32
CA VAL A 28 4.41 4.49 -0.61
C VAL A 28 5.05 3.36 0.19
N GLN A 29 4.62 3.18 1.44
CA GLN A 29 4.93 2.00 2.23
C GLN A 29 3.68 1.15 2.45
N PHE A 30 3.73 -0.11 2.04
CA PHE A 30 2.70 -1.12 2.31
C PHE A 30 3.01 -1.81 3.64
N ARG A 31 2.02 -1.83 4.54
CA ARG A 31 2.12 -2.47 5.85
C ARG A 31 0.80 -3.16 6.20
N GLN A 32 0.84 -4.49 6.31
CA GLN A 32 -0.30 -5.30 6.75
C GLN A 32 0.20 -6.40 7.68
N LYS A 33 -0.05 -6.25 8.99
CA LYS A 33 0.42 -7.23 9.99
C LYS A 33 -0.43 -8.49 10.04
N SER A 34 -1.74 -8.35 9.87
CA SER A 34 -2.72 -9.42 10.07
C SER A 34 -3.28 -9.96 8.75
N GLY A 35 -3.83 -11.18 8.81
CA GLY A 35 -4.49 -11.84 7.69
C GLY A 35 -3.59 -12.86 6.96
N PRO A 36 -4.17 -13.65 6.04
CA PRO A 36 -3.47 -14.72 5.32
C PRO A 36 -2.39 -14.15 4.40
N ILE A 37 -1.25 -14.84 4.28
CA ILE A 37 -0.13 -14.41 3.42
C ILE A 37 -0.55 -14.18 1.96
N ARG A 38 -1.48 -15.01 1.44
CA ARG A 38 -2.00 -14.85 0.07
C ARG A 38 -2.76 -13.54 -0.12
N GLU A 39 -3.47 -13.08 0.91
CA GLU A 39 -4.19 -11.82 0.88
C GLU A 39 -3.24 -10.63 0.94
N LYS A 40 -2.23 -10.69 1.84
CA LYS A 40 -1.16 -9.69 1.91
C LYS A 40 -0.44 -9.55 0.57
N LEU A 41 -0.09 -10.67 -0.07
CA LEU A 41 0.57 -10.67 -1.38
C LEU A 41 -0.32 -10.08 -2.47
N ARG A 42 -1.62 -10.37 -2.47
CA ARG A 42 -2.57 -9.75 -3.41
C ARG A 42 -2.63 -8.24 -3.23
N ALA A 43 -2.77 -7.77 -1.99
CA ALA A 43 -2.83 -6.35 -1.68
C ALA A 43 -1.52 -5.62 -2.03
N ALA A 44 -0.36 -6.20 -1.67
CA ALA A 44 0.94 -5.64 -2.00
C ALA A 44 1.16 -5.51 -3.51
N ARG A 45 0.74 -6.51 -4.31
CA ARG A 45 0.81 -6.45 -5.77
C ARG A 45 -0.08 -5.35 -6.35
N ALA A 46 -1.29 -5.17 -5.83
CA ALA A 46 -2.18 -4.09 -6.26
C ALA A 46 -1.55 -2.71 -5.99
N VAL A 47 -0.94 -2.52 -4.82
CA VAL A 47 -0.22 -1.28 -4.48
C VAL A 47 1.01 -1.09 -5.39
N ALA A 48 1.75 -2.16 -5.68
CA ALA A 48 2.90 -2.11 -6.57
C ALA A 48 2.52 -1.62 -7.97
N HIS A 49 1.39 -2.09 -8.51
CA HIS A 49 0.87 -1.62 -9.79
C HIS A 49 0.59 -0.11 -9.77
N VAL A 50 -0.14 0.36 -8.75
CA VAL A 50 -0.43 1.80 -8.56
C VAL A 50 0.84 2.65 -8.46
N CYS A 51 1.85 2.18 -7.71
CA CYS A 51 3.10 2.91 -7.55
C CYS A 51 3.92 2.94 -8.84
N ALA A 52 3.93 1.83 -9.59
CA ALA A 52 4.61 1.73 -10.88
C ALA A 52 4.00 2.70 -11.92
N GLU A 53 2.67 2.80 -11.99
CA GLU A 53 1.98 3.75 -12.87
C GLU A 53 2.33 5.21 -12.53
N ALA A 54 2.54 5.51 -11.25
CA ALA A 54 2.90 6.84 -10.78
C ALA A 54 4.42 7.12 -10.76
N GLY A 55 5.27 6.16 -11.17
CA GLY A 55 6.73 6.29 -11.11
C GLY A 55 7.29 6.43 -9.69
N ALA A 56 6.56 5.98 -8.68
CA ALA A 56 6.94 6.12 -7.28
C ALA A 56 7.47 4.79 -6.70
N PRO A 57 8.54 4.82 -5.87
CA PRO A 57 8.99 3.63 -5.16
C PRO A 57 7.96 3.11 -4.14
N LEU A 58 7.83 1.79 -4.10
CA LEU A 58 7.08 1.05 -3.09
C LEU A 58 8.04 0.36 -2.12
N VAL A 59 7.84 0.57 -0.82
CA VAL A 59 8.48 -0.18 0.25
C VAL A 59 7.48 -1.16 0.85
N VAL A 60 7.79 -2.45 0.86
CA VAL A 60 6.97 -3.47 1.52
C VAL A 60 7.58 -3.77 2.87
N ASN A 61 6.83 -3.53 3.95
CA ASN A 61 7.23 -3.95 5.28
C ASN A 61 6.38 -5.18 5.67
N ASP A 62 7.01 -6.34 5.65
CA ASP A 62 6.38 -7.64 5.82
C ASP A 62 6.51 -8.22 7.24
N HIS A 63 7.25 -7.56 8.15
CA HIS A 63 7.50 -8.00 9.54
C HIS A 63 7.34 -9.51 9.73
N LEU A 64 8.39 -10.27 9.44
CA LEU A 64 8.58 -11.63 9.97
C LEU A 64 8.25 -11.68 11.46
#